data_AF-R9JLF6-F1
#
_entry.id   AF-R9JLF6-F1
#
_cell.length_a   1.000
_cell.length_b   1.000
_cell.length_c   1.000
_cell.angle_alpha   90.00
_cell.angle_beta   90.00
_cell.angle_gamma   90.00
#
_symmetry.space_group_name_H-M   'P 1'
#
loop_
_entity.id
_entity.type
_entity.pdbx_description
1 polymer ?
#
loop_
_entity_poly.entity_id
_entity_poly.type
_entity_poly.pdbx_seq_one_letter_code
_entity_poly.pdbx_strand_id
1 'polypeptide(L)'
;MSRRGYTPEDEKQFTGNQLMILKKAAGEVQFLLDRGYDVKPVTTFVGNHYMLSERQRLALARSISPAEWIKKRNSKELLQKEEKSFPEIVHIDGFNTVITLEVALPGSPIFAYRDGAVWKIQL
;
A
#
# COMPACT_ATOMS: atom_id res chain seq x y z
N MET A 1 19.92 -12.24 10.37
CA MET A 1 19.25 -10.92 10.34
C MET A 1 17.76 -11.13 10.51
N SER A 2 17.14 -10.51 11.51
CA SER A 2 15.68 -10.57 11.69
C SER A 2 15.00 -9.81 10.55
N ARG A 3 14.04 -10.43 9.84
CA ARG A 3 13.28 -9.77 8.78
C ARG A 3 12.14 -8.98 9.42
N ARG A 4 12.30 -7.65 9.52
CA ARG A 4 11.29 -6.79 10.16
C ARG A 4 9.96 -6.87 9.40
N GLY A 5 8.87 -7.12 10.11
CA GLY A 5 7.50 -7.19 9.55
C GLY A 5 7.20 -8.42 8.69
N TYR A 6 8.15 -9.33 8.50
CA TYR A 6 7.98 -10.58 7.76
C TYR A 6 7.34 -11.65 8.63
N THR A 7 6.42 -12.40 8.05
CA THR A 7 5.87 -13.62 8.62
C THR A 7 6.02 -14.75 7.60
N PRO A 8 6.42 -15.98 7.99
CA PRO A 8 6.56 -17.10 7.04
C PRO A 8 5.31 -17.35 6.17
N GLU A 9 4.13 -17.02 6.68
CA GLU A 9 2.86 -17.14 5.97
C GLU A 9 2.75 -16.19 4.77
N ASP A 10 3.60 -15.17 4.68
CA ASP A 10 3.63 -14.19 3.57
C ASP A 10 3.84 -14.86 2.22
N GLU A 11 4.72 -15.85 2.18
CA GLU A 11 5.04 -16.60 0.97
C GLU A 11 3.82 -17.35 0.43
N LYS A 12 2.80 -17.61 1.27
CA LYS A 12 1.53 -18.22 0.85
C LYS A 12 0.43 -17.19 0.64
N GLN A 13 0.41 -16.13 1.46
CA GLN A 13 -0.66 -15.13 1.47
C GLN A 13 -0.54 -14.11 0.33
N PHE A 14 0.67 -13.86 -0.18
CA PHE A 14 0.94 -12.82 -1.17
C PHE A 14 1.50 -13.37 -2.50
N THR A 15 1.32 -14.66 -2.77
CA THR A 15 1.79 -15.32 -4.00
C THR A 15 0.66 -16.06 -4.72
N GLY A 16 0.91 -16.46 -5.97
CA GLY A 16 0.01 -17.33 -6.74
C GLY A 16 -1.44 -16.84 -6.83
N ASN A 17 -2.40 -17.74 -6.60
CA ASN A 17 -3.82 -17.44 -6.68
C ASN A 17 -4.29 -16.42 -5.62
N GLN A 18 -3.68 -16.43 -4.43
CA GLN A 18 -4.01 -15.49 -3.37
C GLN A 18 -3.70 -14.05 -3.77
N LEU A 19 -2.60 -13.83 -4.51
CA LEU A 19 -2.29 -12.52 -5.05
C LEU A 19 -3.34 -12.04 -6.07
N MET A 20 -3.89 -12.94 -6.89
CA MET A 20 -4.96 -12.58 -7.83
C MET A 20 -6.26 -12.20 -7.11
N ILE A 21 -6.62 -12.93 -6.06
CA ILE A 21 -7.76 -12.61 -5.20
C ILE A 21 -7.55 -11.25 -4.53
N LEU A 22 -6.35 -11.00 -3.98
CA LEU A 22 -6.03 -9.73 -3.33
C LEU A 22 -6.12 -8.54 -4.30
N LYS A 23 -5.69 -8.70 -5.56
CA LYS A 23 -5.82 -7.66 -6.60
C LYS A 23 -7.29 -7.35 -6.93
N LYS A 24 -8.17 -8.37 -6.97
CA LYS A 24 -9.61 -8.18 -7.16
C LYS A 24 -10.24 -7.46 -5.98
N ALA A 25 -9.97 -7.94 -4.76
CA ALA A 25 -10.40 -7.30 -3.52
C ALA A 25 -9.94 -5.83 -3.45
N ALA A 26 -8.72 -5.53 -3.88
CA ALA A 26 -8.22 -4.16 -3.92
C ALA A 26 -9.02 -3.24 -4.85
N GLY A 27 -9.46 -3.75 -6.01
CA GLY A 27 -10.32 -3.00 -6.93
C GLY A 27 -11.69 -2.69 -6.31
N GLU A 28 -12.28 -3.64 -5.60
CA GLU A 28 -13.58 -3.45 -4.93
C GLU A 28 -13.50 -2.52 -3.73
N VAL A 29 -12.45 -2.65 -2.91
CA VAL A 29 -12.19 -1.70 -1.81
C VAL A 29 -12.07 -0.29 -2.37
N GLN A 30 -11.25 -0.10 -3.41
CA GLN A 30 -11.12 1.21 -4.08
C GLN A 30 -12.47 1.75 -4.57
N PHE A 31 -13.26 0.92 -5.24
CA PHE A 31 -14.56 1.29 -5.79
C PHE A 31 -15.54 1.80 -4.72
N LEU A 32 -15.53 1.19 -3.53
CA LEU A 32 -16.33 1.62 -2.39
C LEU A 32 -15.74 2.88 -1.74
N LEU A 33 -14.43 2.95 -1.56
CA LEU A 33 -13.77 4.15 -1.01
C LEU A 33 -14.04 5.41 -1.87
N ASP A 34 -14.04 5.27 -3.19
CA ASP A 34 -14.33 6.35 -4.12
C ASP A 34 -15.77 6.90 -4.00
N ARG A 35 -16.66 6.16 -3.34
CA ARG A 35 -18.06 6.56 -3.07
C ARG A 35 -18.26 7.13 -1.67
N GLY A 36 -17.18 7.36 -0.93
CA GLY A 36 -17.24 7.96 0.41
C GLY A 36 -17.52 6.96 1.53
N TYR A 37 -17.37 5.66 1.28
CA TYR A 37 -17.42 4.66 2.35
C TYR A 37 -16.10 4.65 3.15
N ASP A 38 -16.18 4.35 4.44
CA ASP A 38 -15.01 4.29 5.32
C ASP A 38 -14.12 3.06 5.07
N VAL A 39 -12.80 3.23 5.27
CA VAL A 39 -11.78 2.18 5.06
C VAL A 39 -12.03 0.92 5.88
N LYS A 40 -12.29 1.08 7.18
CA LYS A 40 -12.43 -0.07 8.10
C LYS A 40 -13.61 -0.98 7.75
N PRO A 41 -14.86 -0.50 7.57
CA PRO A 41 -15.97 -1.37 7.21
C PRO A 41 -15.82 -1.95 5.80
N VAL A 42 -15.32 -1.18 4.83
CA VAL A 42 -15.11 -1.66 3.45
C VAL A 42 -14.10 -2.81 3.40
N THR A 43 -12.94 -2.63 4.05
CA THR A 43 -11.88 -3.66 4.07
C THR A 43 -12.32 -4.92 4.81
N THR A 44 -13.16 -4.78 5.85
CA THR A 44 -13.76 -5.93 6.56
C THR A 44 -14.78 -6.64 5.67
N PHE A 45 -15.67 -5.89 5.03
CA PHE A 45 -16.72 -6.43 4.16
C PHE A 45 -16.14 -7.19 2.96
N VAL A 46 -15.26 -6.53 2.19
CA VAL A 46 -14.58 -7.16 1.03
C VAL A 46 -13.66 -8.28 1.51
N GLY A 47 -12.96 -8.09 2.63
CA GLY A 47 -12.11 -9.13 3.21
C GLY A 47 -12.87 -10.39 3.59
N ASN A 48 -14.08 -10.26 4.14
CA ASN A 48 -14.93 -11.40 4.47
C ASN A 48 -15.46 -12.09 3.20
N HIS A 49 -15.84 -11.33 2.17
CA HIS A 49 -16.28 -11.89 0.89
C HIS A 49 -15.24 -12.82 0.26
N TYR A 50 -13.96 -12.44 0.33
CA TYR A 50 -12.84 -13.20 -0.23
C TYR A 50 -12.13 -14.12 0.77
N MET A 51 -12.65 -14.25 2.00
CA MET A 51 -12.04 -15.04 3.08
C MET A 51 -10.57 -14.67 3.35
N LEU A 52 -10.26 -13.37 3.31
CA LEU A 52 -8.91 -12.86 3.52
C LEU A 52 -8.45 -13.00 4.97
N SER A 53 -7.15 -13.22 5.17
CA SER A 53 -6.53 -13.17 6.49
C SER A 53 -6.52 -11.74 7.06
N GLU A 54 -6.39 -11.60 8.39
CA GLU A 54 -6.19 -10.29 9.02
C GLU A 54 -5.02 -9.52 8.40
N ARG A 55 -3.96 -10.24 8.04
CA ARG A 55 -2.77 -9.64 7.43
C ARG A 55 -3.02 -9.11 6.03
N GLN A 56 -3.81 -9.82 5.23
CA GLN A 56 -4.26 -9.35 3.91
C GLN A 56 -5.25 -8.18 4.04
N ARG A 57 -6.16 -8.21 5.02
CA ARG A 57 -7.05 -7.08 5.33
C ARG A 57 -6.26 -5.82 5.70
N LEU A 58 -5.26 -5.97 6.55
CA LEU A 58 -4.36 -4.89 6.95
C LEU A 58 -3.58 -4.34 5.75
N ALA A 59 -3.13 -5.22 4.84
CA ALA A 59 -2.51 -4.82 3.58
C ALA A 59 -3.44 -3.92 2.76
N LEU A 60 -4.69 -4.34 2.56
CA LEU A 60 -5.68 -3.59 1.79
C LEU A 60 -6.01 -2.25 2.46
N ALA A 61 -6.23 -2.23 3.77
CA ALA A 61 -6.59 -1.03 4.51
C ALA A 61 -5.50 0.05 4.46
N ARG A 62 -4.23 -0.34 4.39
CA ARG A 62 -3.09 0.58 4.32
C ARG A 62 -2.67 0.94 2.91
N SER A 63 -2.93 0.06 1.93
CA SER A 63 -2.44 0.19 0.57
C SER A 63 -3.47 0.75 -0.41
N ILE A 64 -4.68 1.10 0.05
CA ILE A 64 -5.77 1.58 -0.82
C ILE A 64 -6.29 2.90 -0.26
N SER A 65 -6.50 3.87 -1.14
CA SER A 65 -6.93 5.22 -0.78
C SER A 65 -7.91 5.75 -1.84
N PRO A 66 -8.91 6.55 -1.47
CA PRO A 66 -9.82 7.13 -2.45
C PRO A 66 -9.07 7.88 -3.56
N ALA A 67 -9.62 7.90 -4.78
CA ALA A 67 -9.02 8.52 -5.95
C ALA A 67 -8.71 10.01 -5.75
N GLU A 68 -9.47 10.70 -4.90
CA GLU A 68 -9.20 12.08 -4.48
C GLU A 68 -7.83 12.22 -3.79
N TRP A 69 -7.48 11.29 -2.90
CA TRP A 69 -6.19 11.29 -2.20
C TRP A 69 -5.03 10.96 -3.13
N ILE A 70 -5.25 10.08 -4.12
CA ILE A 70 -4.30 9.83 -5.20
C ILE A 70 -4.04 11.14 -5.98
N LYS A 71 -5.11 11.82 -6.42
CA LYS A 71 -5.00 13.10 -7.15
C LYS A 71 -4.25 14.15 -6.34
N LYS A 72 -4.53 14.27 -5.03
CA LYS A 72 -3.82 15.19 -4.14
C LYS A 72 -2.33 14.87 -4.06
N ARG A 73 -1.94 13.58 -3.99
CA ARG A 73 -0.53 13.18 -4.00
C ARG A 73 0.14 13.52 -5.33
N ASN A 74 -0.47 13.13 -6.45
CA ASN A 74 0.07 13.40 -7.78
C ASN A 74 0.22 14.90 -8.06
N SER A 75 -0.71 15.74 -7.59
CA SER A 75 -0.60 17.21 -7.76
C SER A 75 0.61 17.84 -7.06
N LYS A 76 1.13 17.16 -6.04
CA LYS A 76 2.31 17.59 -5.27
C LYS A 76 3.61 16.98 -5.81
N GLU A 77 3.53 16.00 -6.69
CA GLU A 77 4.70 15.37 -7.29
C GLU A 77 5.36 16.34 -8.28
N LEU A 78 6.63 16.68 -8.02
CA LEU A 78 7.37 17.63 -8.85
C LEU A 78 8.02 16.97 -10.07
N LEU A 79 8.28 15.66 -10.01
CA LEU A 79 8.91 14.93 -11.11
C LEU A 79 8.04 14.84 -12.37
N GLN A 80 6.72 14.88 -12.21
CA GLN A 80 5.76 14.82 -13.32
C GLN A 80 5.41 16.20 -13.90
N LYS A 81 5.92 17.30 -13.32
CA LYS A 81 5.65 18.65 -13.81
C LYS A 81 6.61 18.99 -14.95
N GLU A 82 6.07 19.55 -16.03
CA GLU A 82 6.85 20.01 -17.18
C GLU A 82 7.82 21.14 -16.78
N GLU A 83 7.36 22.00 -15.87
CA GLU A 83 8.17 23.05 -15.28
C GLU A 83 9.04 22.44 -14.16
N LYS A 84 10.28 22.10 -14.52
CA LYS A 84 11.29 21.49 -13.62
C LYS A 84 11.86 22.47 -12.59
N SER A 85 11.00 23.21 -11.92
CA SER A 85 11.38 24.03 -10.77
C SER A 85 11.48 23.15 -9.53
N PHE A 86 12.61 22.45 -9.41
CA PHE A 86 12.92 21.69 -8.21
C PHE A 86 13.39 22.62 -7.09
N PRO A 87 13.01 22.37 -5.83
CA PRO A 87 13.57 23.09 -4.71
C PRO A 87 15.06 22.78 -4.60
N GLU A 88 15.85 23.76 -4.17
CA GLU A 88 17.29 23.59 -3.92
C GLU A 88 17.56 22.61 -2.78
N ILE A 89 16.63 22.50 -1.82
CA ILE A 89 16.70 21.62 -0.66
C ILE A 89 15.43 20.77 -0.58
N VAL A 90 15.61 19.45 -0.52
CA VAL A 90 14.54 18.47 -0.27
C VAL A 90 14.77 17.85 1.11
N HIS A 91 13.77 18.01 1.99
CA HIS A 91 13.78 17.35 3.29
C HIS A 91 13.17 15.95 3.15
N ILE A 92 13.91 14.94 3.63
CA ILE A 92 13.46 13.55 3.64
C ILE A 92 13.22 13.11 5.08
N ASP A 93 12.13 12.42 5.33
CA ASP A 93 11.92 11.72 6.58
C ASP A 93 12.86 10.50 6.65
N GLY A 94 13.99 10.69 7.35
CA GLY A 94 15.01 9.67 7.50
C GLY A 94 14.50 8.42 8.23
N PHE A 95 13.59 8.57 9.20
CA PHE A 95 13.09 7.43 9.98
C PHE A 95 12.21 6.52 9.13
N ASN A 96 11.25 7.09 8.41
CA ASN A 96 10.39 6.32 7.52
C ASN A 96 11.17 5.72 6.34
N THR A 97 12.21 6.40 5.86
CA THR A 97 13.09 5.90 4.80
C THR A 97 13.88 4.68 5.25
N VAL A 98 14.60 4.77 6.38
CA VAL A 98 15.40 3.67 6.92
C VAL A 98 14.53 2.43 7.17
N ILE A 99 13.38 2.60 7.82
CA ILE A 99 12.49 1.46 8.09
C ILE A 99 11.98 0.82 6.79
N THR A 100 11.71 1.62 5.76
CA THR A 100 11.26 1.07 4.46
C THR A 100 12.36 0.25 3.79
N LEU A 101 13.62 0.71 3.87
CA LEU A 101 14.78 -0.04 3.38
C LEU A 101 15.03 -1.33 4.18
N GLU A 102 14.88 -1.28 5.51
CA GLU A 102 15.00 -2.47 6.38
C GLU A 102 13.97 -3.55 6.08
N VAL A 103 12.79 -3.17 5.56
CA VAL A 103 11.76 -4.11 5.12
C VAL A 103 12.07 -4.61 3.69
N ALA A 104 12.55 -3.73 2.81
CA ALA A 104 12.85 -4.07 1.41
C ALA A 104 14.01 -5.05 1.26
N LEU A 105 15.15 -4.75 1.90
CA LEU A 105 16.41 -5.46 1.70
C LEU A 105 16.34 -6.96 2.04
N PRO A 106 15.64 -7.39 3.11
CA PRO A 106 15.53 -8.82 3.44
C PRO A 106 14.46 -9.57 2.62
N GLY A 107 13.73 -8.88 1.74
CA GLY A 107 12.66 -9.45 0.93
C GLY A 107 11.30 -9.53 1.63
N SER A 108 11.05 -8.69 2.66
CA SER A 108 9.72 -8.61 3.26
C SER A 108 8.73 -7.95 2.28
N PRO A 109 7.41 -8.24 2.40
CA PRO A 109 6.42 -7.70 1.47
C PRO A 109 6.36 -6.16 1.46
N ILE A 110 6.50 -5.59 0.26
CA ILE A 110 6.26 -4.18 -0.05
C ILE A 110 5.17 -4.10 -1.11
N PHE A 111 4.23 -3.18 -0.91
CA PHE A 111 3.09 -2.99 -1.77
C PHE A 111 3.24 -1.68 -2.52
N ALA A 112 3.23 -1.74 -3.84
CA ALA A 112 3.15 -0.56 -4.68
C ALA A 112 1.68 -0.18 -4.89
N TYR A 113 1.41 1.10 -4.69
CA TYR A 113 0.14 1.72 -5.00
C TYR A 113 0.01 1.94 -6.51
N ARG A 114 -1.20 2.23 -6.99
CA ARG A 114 -1.47 2.59 -8.40
C ARG A 114 -0.76 3.85 -8.90
N ASP A 115 -0.25 4.69 -8.00
CA ASP A 115 0.51 5.91 -8.27
C ASP A 115 2.02 5.72 -8.05
N GLY A 116 2.48 4.48 -7.86
CA GLY A 116 3.89 4.16 -7.63
C GLY A 116 4.37 4.39 -6.20
N ALA A 117 3.54 4.94 -5.30
CA ALA A 117 3.91 5.06 -3.89
C ALA A 117 4.05 3.67 -3.25
N VAL A 118 5.12 3.46 -2.48
CA VAL A 118 5.39 2.18 -1.82
C VAL A 118 5.00 2.21 -0.35
N TRP A 119 4.41 1.12 0.10
CA TRP A 119 3.98 0.92 1.48
C TRP A 119 4.46 -0.41 2.03
N LYS A 120 4.89 -0.40 3.29
CA LYS A 120 5.27 -1.60 4.07
C LYS A 120 4.10 -2.07 4.92
N ILE A 121 3.94 -3.39 5.08
CA ILE A 121 3.09 -3.94 6.14
C ILE A 121 3.94 -4.05 7.40
N GLN A 122 3.62 -3.23 8.40
CA GLN A 122 4.16 -3.35 9.75
C GLN A 122 3.07 -3.89 10.67
N LEU A 123 3.35 -4.96 11.43
CA LEU A 123 2.47 -5.36 12.53
C LEU A 123 2.44 -4.25 13.59
#